data_AF-A0A0D3RQP8-F1
#
_entry.id   AF-A0A0D3RQP8-F1
#
_cell.length_a   1.000
_cell.length_b   1.000
_cell.length_c   1.000
_cell.angle_alpha   90.00
_cell.angle_beta   90.00
_cell.angle_gamma   90.00
#
_symmetry.space_group_name_H-M   'P 1'
#
loop_
_entity.id
_entity.type
_entity.pdbx_description
1 polymer ?
#
loop_
_entity_poly.entity_id
_entity_poly.type
_entity_poly.pdbx_seq_one_letter_code
_entity_poly.pdbx_strand_id
1 'polypeptide(L)'
;MAQKTVKKSAPVIPSAANPMRSVFIEKVIVSAGAIAENLVKSKKLLELVTGKKAQIITTSKRIPDFNVRPGLEVGTRVRNPRHRIPKRYRDSRI
;
A
#
# COMPACT_ATOMS: atom_id res chain seq x y z
N MET A 1 -5.48 28.19 29.44
CA MET A 1 -6.19 27.00 28.92
C MET A 1 -5.20 26.23 28.04
N ALA A 2 -4.74 25.08 28.54
CA ALA A 2 -3.54 24.39 28.06
C ALA A 2 -3.83 23.46 26.87
N GLN A 3 -3.08 23.62 25.78
CA GLN A 3 -3.07 22.68 24.67
C GLN A 3 -2.30 21.43 25.10
N LYS A 4 -3.02 20.33 25.28
CA LYS A 4 -2.47 19.02 25.63
C LYS A 4 -1.83 18.42 24.37
N THR A 5 -0.51 18.48 24.27
CA THR A 5 0.28 17.81 23.23
C THR A 5 0.04 16.31 23.29
N VAL A 6 -0.62 15.75 22.26
CA VAL A 6 -0.74 14.31 22.07
C VAL A 6 0.62 13.76 21.66
N LYS A 7 1.36 13.21 22.63
CA LYS A 7 2.55 12.41 22.39
C LYS A 7 2.16 11.23 21.50
N LYS A 8 2.57 11.25 20.23
CA LYS A 8 2.52 10.10 19.34
C LYS A 8 3.48 9.05 19.89
N SER A 9 2.94 8.06 20.60
CA SER A 9 3.68 6.95 21.21
C SER A 9 4.49 6.23 20.13
N ALA A 10 5.81 6.26 20.23
CA ALA A 10 6.71 5.45 19.42
C ALA A 10 6.34 3.95 19.57
N PRO A 11 6.52 3.12 18.52
CA PRO A 11 6.29 1.69 18.64
C PRO A 11 7.32 1.11 19.63
N VAL A 12 6.81 0.51 20.70
CA VAL A 12 7.60 -0.19 21.72
C VAL A 12 8.37 -1.32 21.05
N ILE A 13 9.70 -1.30 21.09
CA ILE A 13 10.55 -2.42 20.69
C ILE A 13 10.81 -3.24 21.96
N PRO A 14 10.18 -4.41 22.17
CA PRO A 14 10.49 -5.25 23.32
C PRO A 14 11.81 -5.99 23.05
N SER A 15 12.84 -5.63 23.81
CA SER A 15 14.22 -6.13 23.74
C SER A 15 14.41 -7.54 24.33
N ALA A 16 13.49 -8.48 24.08
CA ALA A 16 13.60 -9.85 24.57
C ALA A 16 13.04 -10.88 23.54
N ALA A 17 13.95 -11.33 22.66
CA ALA A 17 14.03 -12.62 21.98
C ALA A 17 12.75 -13.43 21.62
N ASN A 18 11.66 -12.78 21.14
CA ASN A 18 10.56 -13.51 20.49
C ASN A 18 10.49 -13.13 18.99
N PRO A 19 10.89 -14.02 18.07
CA PRO A 19 10.89 -13.76 16.63
C PRO A 19 9.49 -13.54 16.05
N MET A 20 8.42 -13.88 16.78
CA MET A 20 7.04 -13.61 16.37
C MET A 20 6.57 -12.18 16.74
N ARG A 21 7.32 -11.43 17.56
CA ARG A 21 6.99 -10.05 17.94
C ARG A 21 7.60 -8.99 17.04
N SER A 22 8.46 -9.36 16.09
CA SER A 22 9.01 -8.41 15.11
C SER A 22 7.93 -8.01 14.10
N VAL A 23 7.76 -6.71 13.89
CA VAL A 23 6.82 -6.16 12.91
C VAL A 23 7.39 -6.33 11.50
N PHE A 24 6.62 -6.95 10.62
CA PHE A 24 6.99 -7.12 9.20
C PHE A 24 6.03 -6.36 8.29
N ILE A 25 6.55 -5.90 7.15
CA ILE A 25 5.73 -5.27 6.10
C ILE A 25 5.24 -6.38 5.17
N GLU A 26 3.93 -6.65 5.19
CA GLU A 26 3.29 -7.67 4.35
C GLU A 26 3.32 -7.28 2.85
N LYS A 27 2.86 -6.07 2.54
CA LYS A 27 2.73 -5.58 1.16
C LYS A 27 2.88 -4.08 1.11
N VAL A 28 3.48 -3.61 0.02
CA VAL A 28 3.54 -2.19 -0.31
C VAL A 28 2.61 -1.94 -1.48
N ILE A 29 1.78 -0.92 -1.34
CA ILE A 29 0.83 -0.49 -2.36
C ILE A 29 1.32 0.86 -2.86
N VAL A 30 1.59 0.94 -4.15
CA VAL A 30 1.93 2.21 -4.81
C VAL A 30 0.74 2.59 -5.69
N SER A 31 0.23 3.80 -5.52
CA SER A 31 -0.92 4.31 -6.25
C SER A 31 -0.65 5.71 -6.77
N ALA A 32 -1.08 5.97 -8.00
CA ALA A 32 -1.12 7.29 -8.60
C ALA A 32 -2.56 7.60 -9.03
N GLY A 33 -3.08 8.74 -8.57
CA GLY A 33 -4.36 9.29 -9.03
C GLY A 33 -4.11 10.24 -10.20
N ALA A 34 -4.74 9.99 -11.34
CA ALA A 34 -4.57 10.79 -12.54
C ALA A 34 -5.78 10.61 -13.47
N ILE A 35 -6.06 11.60 -14.30
CA ILE A 35 -7.16 11.61 -15.26
C ILE A 35 -6.58 11.67 -16.68
N ALA A 36 -7.23 10.99 -17.63
CA ALA A 36 -6.93 11.03 -19.06
C ALA A 36 -5.45 10.74 -19.39
N GLU A 37 -4.75 11.66 -20.07
CA GLU A 37 -3.37 11.44 -20.54
C GLU A 37 -2.38 11.16 -19.41
N ASN A 38 -2.61 11.76 -18.25
CA ASN A 38 -1.75 11.57 -17.10
C ASN A 38 -1.86 10.14 -16.57
N LEU A 39 -3.02 9.47 -16.73
CA LEU A 39 -3.20 8.07 -16.34
C LEU A 39 -2.34 7.15 -17.20
N VAL A 40 -2.26 7.41 -18.51
CA VAL A 40 -1.42 6.63 -19.44
C VAL A 40 0.07 6.77 -19.08
N LYS A 41 0.51 8.00 -18.77
CA LYS A 41 1.90 8.28 -18.34
C LYS A 41 2.21 7.62 -17.00
N SER A 42 1.32 7.75 -16.02
CA SER A 42 1.46 7.13 -14.69
C SER A 42 1.48 5.60 -14.77
N LYS A 43 0.66 4.98 -15.63
CA LYS A 43 0.69 3.54 -15.86
C LYS A 43 2.06 3.07 -16.34
N LYS A 44 2.59 3.71 -17.39
CA LYS A 44 3.92 3.38 -17.93
C LYS A 44 5.01 3.55 -16.89
N LEU A 45 5.00 4.65 -16.13
CA LEU A 45 5.97 4.89 -15.07
C LEU A 45 5.92 3.81 -13.98
N LEU A 46 4.72 3.45 -13.52
CA LEU A 46 4.55 2.42 -12.49
C LEU A 46 4.96 1.03 -12.96
N GLU A 47 4.74 0.71 -14.24
CA GLU A 47 5.21 -0.53 -14.86
C GLU A 47 6.74 -0.57 -14.95
N LEU A 48 7.40 0.55 -15.30
CA LEU A 48 8.86 0.66 -15.34
C LEU A 48 9.49 0.53 -13.95
N VAL A 49 8.93 1.21 -12.94
CA VAL A 49 9.48 1.21 -11.58
C VAL A 49 9.30 -0.14 -10.88
N THR A 50 8.16 -0.81 -11.11
CA THR A 50 7.80 -2.00 -10.33
C THR A 50 8.03 -3.32 -11.10
N GLY A 51 8.19 -3.28 -12.42
CA GLY A 51 8.27 -4.47 -13.28
C GLY A 51 7.00 -5.32 -13.28
N LYS A 52 5.87 -4.77 -12.83
CA LYS A 52 4.58 -5.46 -12.67
C LYS A 52 3.49 -4.72 -13.40
N LYS A 53 2.54 -5.47 -13.95
CA LYS A 53 1.34 -4.91 -14.61
C LYS A 53 0.54 -4.07 -13.61
N ALA A 54 0.23 -2.85 -14.00
CA ALA A 54 -0.51 -1.93 -13.15
C ALA A 54 -2.03 -2.09 -13.36
N GLN A 55 -2.80 -2.05 -12.27
CA GLN A 55 -4.26 -2.17 -12.31
C GLN A 55 -4.87 -0.76 -12.39
N ILE A 56 -5.77 -0.57 -13.36
CA ILE A 56 -6.52 0.67 -13.50
C ILE A 56 -7.79 0.59 -12.64
N ILE A 57 -8.11 1.68 -11.95
CA ILE A 57 -9.25 1.78 -11.04
C ILE A 57 -10.32 2.65 -11.70
N THR A 58 -11.50 2.08 -11.86
CA THR A 58 -12.72 2.78 -12.27
C THR A 58 -13.52 3.22 -11.06
N THR A 59 -14.22 4.35 -11.19
CA THR A 59 -15.04 4.89 -10.11
C THR A 59 -16.49 4.46 -10.24
N SER A 60 -17.13 4.05 -9.15
CA SER A 60 -18.56 3.68 -9.12
C SER A 60 -19.50 4.82 -8.76
N LYS A 61 -19.04 5.81 -7.97
CA LYS A 61 -19.83 6.97 -7.53
C LYS A 61 -19.46 8.21 -8.33
N ARG A 62 -20.44 9.10 -8.56
CA ARG A 62 -20.17 10.42 -9.14
C ARG A 62 -19.64 11.33 -8.04
N ILE A 63 -18.49 11.95 -8.28
CA ILE A 63 -17.92 12.96 -7.37
C ILE A 63 -17.72 14.24 -8.18
N PRO A 64 -18.61 15.24 -8.03
CA PRO A 64 -18.59 16.47 -8.82
C PRO A 64 -17.30 17.27 -8.65
N ASP A 65 -16.73 17.31 -7.45
CA ASP A 65 -15.55 18.14 -7.12
C ASP A 65 -14.29 17.76 -7.91
N PHE A 66 -14.15 16.49 -8.26
CA PHE A 66 -13.03 15.97 -9.04
C PHE A 66 -13.40 15.74 -10.51
N ASN A 67 -14.57 16.23 -10.95
CA ASN A 67 -15.15 15.99 -12.27
C ASN A 67 -15.22 14.50 -12.65
N VAL A 68 -15.35 13.63 -11.65
CA VAL A 68 -15.34 12.18 -11.83
C VAL A 68 -16.75 11.70 -12.10
N ARG A 69 -16.94 11.14 -13.30
CA ARG A 69 -18.15 10.42 -13.67
C ARG A 69 -18.01 8.93 -13.31
N PRO A 70 -19.10 8.24 -12.93
CA PRO A 70 -19.09 6.79 -12.80
C PRO A 70 -18.61 6.15 -14.11
N GLY A 71 -17.68 5.21 -14.02
CA GLY A 71 -17.05 4.57 -15.17
C GLY A 71 -15.79 5.27 -15.69
N LEU A 72 -15.44 6.45 -15.18
CA LEU A 72 -14.17 7.08 -15.50
C LEU A 72 -13.01 6.36 -14.78
N GLU A 73 -11.90 6.18 -15.49
CA GLU A 73 -10.65 5.69 -14.94
C GLU A 73 -9.94 6.82 -14.16
N VAL A 74 -9.71 6.62 -12.86
CA VAL A 74 -9.27 7.69 -11.94
C VAL A 74 -7.92 7.39 -11.29
N GLY A 75 -7.38 6.19 -11.47
CA GLY A 75 -6.07 5.89 -10.94
C GLY A 75 -5.48 4.58 -11.40
N THR A 76 -4.19 4.46 -11.14
CA THR A 76 -3.44 3.23 -11.35
C THR A 76 -2.82 2.78 -10.03
N ARG A 77 -2.93 1.50 -9.71
CA ARG A 77 -2.36 0.91 -8.51
C ARG A 77 -1.53 -0.31 -8.85
N VAL A 78 -0.37 -0.42 -8.22
CA VAL A 78 0.48 -1.61 -8.25
C VAL A 78 0.59 -2.17 -6.84
N ARG A 79 0.40 -3.49 -6.74
CA ARG A 79 0.64 -4.24 -5.51
C ARG A 79 2.00 -4.90 -5.61
N ASN A 80 2.89 -4.58 -4.66
CA ASN A 80 4.16 -5.29 -4.52
C ASN A 80 4.14 -6.15 -3.24
N PRO A 81 3.93 -7.47 -3.35
CA PRO A 81 4.16 -8.39 -2.24
C PRO A 81 5.67 -8.46 -1.97
N ARG A 82 6.08 -8.25 -0.73
CA ARG A 82 7.48 -8.49 -0.34
C ARG A 82 7.68 -9.99 -0.11
N HIS A 83 8.89 -10.47 -0.40
CA HIS A 83 9.28 -11.87 -0.37
C HIS A 83 8.96 -12.58 0.97
N ARG A 84 8.14 -13.64 0.82
CA ARG A 84 7.85 -14.85 1.61
C ARG A 84 8.53 -15.00 2.99
N ILE A 85 7.71 -15.15 4.04
CA ILE A 85 8.12 -15.74 5.32
C ILE A 85 8.60 -17.19 5.05
N PRO A 86 9.78 -17.62 5.53
CA PRO A 86 10.14 -19.02 5.50
C PRO A 86 9.10 -19.82 6.30
N LYS A 87 8.45 -20.79 5.66
CA LYS A 87 7.54 -21.74 6.28
C LYS A 87 8.38 -22.72 7.10
N ARG A 88 8.96 -22.29 8.22
CA ARG A 88 9.67 -23.17 9.15
C ARG A 88 9.20 -22.87 10.55
N TYR A 89 8.28 -23.70 11.01
CA TYR A 89 8.13 -24.19 12.39
C TYR A 89 7.05 -25.29 12.37
N ARG A 90 7.24 -26.31 11.54
CA ARG A 90 6.43 -27.55 11.61
C ARG A 90 7.22 -28.78 12.06
N ASP A 91 8.53 -28.65 12.24
CA ASP A 91 9.41 -29.73 12.73
C ASP A 91 10.16 -29.28 13.98
N SER A 92 9.47 -29.30 15.11
CA SER A 92 10.05 -29.46 16.45
C SER A 92 8.92 -29.76 17.43
N ARG A 93 8.27 -30.90 17.21
CA ARG A 93 7.53 -31.63 18.24
C ARG A 93 8.26 -32.96 18.42
N ILE A 94 9.25 -32.92 19.31
CA ILE A 94 9.52 -34.03 20.23
C ILE A 94 8.54 -33.82 21.38
#